data_AF-A0A842Q1S3-F1
#
_entry.id   AF-A0A842Q1S3-F1
#
_cell.length_a   1.000
_cell.length_b   1.000
_cell.length_c   1.000
_cell.angle_alpha   90.00
_cell.angle_beta   90.00
_cell.angle_gamma   90.00
#
_symmetry.space_group_name_H-M   'P 1'
#
loop_
_entity.id
_entity.type
_entity.pdbx_description
1 polymer ?
#
loop_
_entity_poly.entity_id
_entity_poly.type
_entity_poly.pdbx_seq_one_letter_code
_entity_poly.pdbx_strand_id
1 'polypeptide(L)'
;MSSISSEYLKIIYNCLDRIAKNNKIVGVCLYGSKVAGYSRPNSDFDIIVVLENYSFIVKYVYLKESKIEVSALLVDRQSLEKDAKTAFLGEFVVGRLLHIYDAILNPDLFKRIETIYKKRVIIEEIFDIVRSNNILSTEISFPLDFIMFSKIKRRSILYPNALYSYYKIYTCENASRNINFALDGYRRALNEILNEDKELLEKNPSDNSLHISEKRILFNKNGKIDSLKLGKKLQDFSSYLIHVYAGRVTFRYAVKEAQSKIKRQEKHQLDLPVFMSSPKESYWKLPEGVLIFNSKRWLDIIANNVSFQRYSISNKRRLGNVDSRTICLTLKNLDDNSHKMIVVKQYAKTKGVKWAALNVLTSQVRRFKIDPLFRLGNEYKALRYIRNLGINTPIVESVILGKRLLVTEFIKGNSLADVIHYSLNEDDDEYNNIDLIKAAGEQIATIHSAKSTFGNIKPKNLIIRGNSLYFTGVDQFGFRSGDPIWDIV
;
A
#
# COMPACT_ATOMS: atom_id res chain seq x y z
N MET A 1 -29.87 -17.97 2.24
CA MET A 1 -31.21 -17.73 2.83
C MET A 1 -31.26 -16.28 3.28
N SER A 2 -32.21 -15.51 2.76
CA SER A 2 -32.33 -14.07 3.02
C SER A 2 -32.56 -13.82 4.52
N SER A 3 -31.88 -12.83 5.09
CA SER A 3 -32.03 -12.46 6.52
C SER A 3 -33.28 -11.61 6.79
N ILE A 4 -34.23 -11.57 5.85
CA ILE A 4 -35.40 -10.71 5.85
C ILE A 4 -36.64 -11.58 5.98
N SER A 5 -37.60 -11.15 6.81
CA SER A 5 -38.85 -11.89 7.00
C SER A 5 -39.61 -12.03 5.68
N SER A 6 -40.35 -13.14 5.55
CA SER A 6 -41.20 -13.43 4.39
C SER A 6 -42.23 -12.32 4.13
N GLU A 7 -42.71 -11.66 5.18
CA GLU A 7 -43.62 -10.52 5.11
C GLU A 7 -42.99 -9.30 4.42
N TYR A 8 -41.75 -8.95 4.78
CA TYR A 8 -41.05 -7.83 4.14
C TYR A 8 -40.69 -8.12 2.68
N LEU A 9 -40.34 -9.36 2.35
CA LEU A 9 -40.11 -9.75 0.95
C LEU A 9 -41.36 -9.53 0.09
N LYS A 10 -42.55 -9.87 0.60
CA LYS A 10 -43.82 -9.64 -0.11
C LYS A 10 -44.05 -8.15 -0.40
N ILE A 11 -43.78 -7.29 0.57
CA ILE A 11 -43.90 -5.82 0.41
C ILE A 11 -42.92 -5.31 -0.64
N ILE A 12 -41.68 -5.80 -0.64
CA ILE A 12 -40.68 -5.44 -1.64
C ILE A 12 -41.12 -5.86 -3.04
N TYR A 13 -41.65 -7.07 -3.21
CA TYR A 13 -42.19 -7.52 -4.50
C TYR A 13 -43.32 -6.64 -5.01
N ASN A 14 -44.26 -6.23 -4.14
CA ASN A 14 -45.32 -5.29 -4.53
C ASN A 14 -44.76 -3.92 -4.98
N CYS A 15 -43.69 -3.43 -4.33
CA CYS A 15 -43.01 -2.23 -4.78
C CYS A 15 -42.33 -2.43 -6.14
N LEU A 16 -41.70 -3.58 -6.40
CA LEU A 16 -40.99 -3.86 -7.64
C LEU A 16 -41.88 -3.71 -8.87
N ASP A 17 -43.12 -4.20 -8.83
CA ASP A 17 -44.08 -4.06 -9.94
C ASP A 17 -44.39 -2.59 -10.25
N ARG A 18 -44.60 -1.77 -9.21
CA ARG A 18 -44.85 -0.33 -9.34
C ARG A 18 -43.63 0.41 -9.90
N ILE A 19 -42.42 -0.01 -9.52
CA ILE A 19 -41.19 0.67 -9.93
C ILE A 19 -40.80 0.31 -11.36
N ALA A 20 -40.86 -0.97 -11.71
CA ALA A 20 -40.41 -1.46 -13.00
C ALA A 20 -41.31 -0.97 -14.14
N LYS A 21 -42.61 -0.77 -13.87
CA LYS A 21 -43.61 -0.44 -14.90
C LYS A 21 -43.52 -1.48 -16.03
N ASN A 22 -43.15 -1.02 -17.24
CA ASN A 22 -43.00 -1.88 -18.43
C ASN A 22 -41.56 -2.38 -18.65
N ASN A 23 -40.61 -2.04 -17.76
CA ASN A 23 -39.22 -2.47 -17.91
C ASN A 23 -39.03 -3.87 -17.34
N LYS A 24 -38.23 -4.69 -18.03
CA LYS A 24 -37.86 -6.03 -17.55
C LYS A 24 -36.86 -5.93 -16.40
N ILE A 25 -37.23 -6.46 -15.24
CA ILE A 25 -36.31 -6.62 -14.10
C ILE A 25 -35.39 -7.81 -14.36
N VAL A 26 -34.09 -7.61 -14.23
CA VAL A 26 -33.08 -8.66 -14.44
C VAL A 26 -32.26 -9.00 -13.19
N GLY A 27 -32.36 -8.18 -12.15
CA GLY A 27 -31.79 -8.47 -10.84
C GLY A 27 -32.25 -7.49 -9.78
N VAL A 28 -32.35 -7.96 -8.53
CA VAL A 28 -32.69 -7.14 -7.37
C VAL A 28 -31.86 -7.56 -6.18
N CYS A 29 -31.23 -6.60 -5.51
CA CYS A 29 -30.57 -6.83 -4.23
C CYS A 29 -30.91 -5.76 -3.20
N LEU A 30 -30.96 -6.15 -1.94
CA LEU A 30 -31.00 -5.24 -0.82
C LEU A 30 -29.59 -4.87 -0.37
N TYR A 31 -29.44 -3.67 0.15
CA TYR A 31 -28.19 -3.20 0.76
C TYR A 31 -28.50 -2.28 1.95
N GLY A 32 -27.46 -1.67 2.52
CA GLY A 32 -27.65 -0.62 3.53
C GLY A 32 -27.95 -1.15 4.93
N SER A 33 -28.63 -0.31 5.73
CA SER A 33 -28.67 -0.47 7.20
C SER A 33 -29.37 -1.74 7.69
N LYS A 34 -30.44 -2.17 7.02
CA LYS A 34 -31.20 -3.38 7.36
C LYS A 34 -30.37 -4.64 7.13
N VAL A 35 -29.69 -4.73 5.97
CA VAL A 35 -28.84 -5.88 5.62
C VAL A 35 -27.59 -5.93 6.49
N ALA A 36 -26.95 -4.78 6.73
CA ALA A 36 -25.74 -4.69 7.53
C ALA A 36 -25.98 -4.82 9.05
N GLY A 37 -27.23 -4.74 9.50
CA GLY A 37 -27.60 -4.94 10.91
C GLY A 37 -27.36 -3.73 11.82
N TYR A 38 -27.48 -2.52 11.30
CA TYR A 38 -27.43 -1.28 12.11
C TYR A 38 -28.66 -0.39 11.92
N SER A 39 -29.71 -0.93 11.29
CA SER A 39 -30.97 -0.22 11.06
C SER A 39 -31.66 0.17 12.35
N ARG A 40 -32.33 1.33 12.34
CA ARG A 40 -33.35 1.71 13.33
C ARG A 40 -34.70 1.10 12.91
N PRO A 41 -35.71 1.07 13.80
CA PRO A 41 -37.05 0.60 13.45
C PRO A 41 -37.60 1.26 12.18
N ASN A 42 -37.44 2.58 12.08
CA ASN A 42 -37.92 3.41 10.96
C ASN A 42 -36.94 3.53 9.79
N SER A 43 -35.88 2.72 9.73
CA SER A 43 -34.96 2.75 8.59
C SER A 43 -35.59 2.16 7.34
N ASP A 44 -35.39 2.84 6.22
CA ASP A 44 -35.81 2.41 4.89
C ASP A 44 -35.19 1.05 4.49
N PHE A 45 -35.85 0.36 3.58
CA PHE A 45 -35.23 -0.71 2.80
C PHE A 45 -34.55 -0.12 1.57
N ASP A 46 -33.22 -0.20 1.54
CA ASP A 46 -32.42 0.22 0.39
C ASP A 46 -32.30 -0.94 -0.60
N ILE A 47 -32.77 -0.75 -1.84
CA ILE A 47 -32.71 -1.78 -2.89
C ILE A 47 -32.04 -1.25 -4.16
N ILE A 48 -31.32 -2.12 -4.86
CA ILE A 48 -30.87 -1.90 -6.24
C ILE A 48 -31.75 -2.74 -7.13
N VAL A 49 -32.37 -2.12 -8.13
CA VAL A 49 -33.16 -2.82 -9.15
C VAL A 49 -32.44 -2.64 -10.49
N VAL A 50 -32.00 -3.74 -11.07
CA VAL A 50 -31.35 -3.78 -12.37
C VAL A 50 -32.40 -4.05 -13.43
N LEU A 51 -32.51 -3.14 -14.39
CA LEU A 51 -33.48 -3.16 -15.47
C LEU A 51 -32.77 -3.37 -16.81
N GLU A 52 -33.39 -4.13 -17.72
CA GLU A 52 -32.88 -4.30 -19.09
C GLU A 52 -33.26 -3.09 -19.95
N ASN A 53 -32.31 -2.57 -20.74
CA ASN A 53 -32.49 -1.46 -21.68
C ASN A 53 -33.16 -0.21 -21.07
N TYR A 54 -32.76 0.17 -19.85
CA TYR A 54 -33.44 1.24 -19.12
C TYR A 54 -32.97 2.63 -19.56
N SER A 55 -33.88 3.43 -20.14
CA SER A 55 -33.58 4.70 -20.81
C SER A 55 -32.96 5.77 -19.91
N PHE A 56 -33.27 5.78 -18.61
CA PHE A 56 -32.77 6.80 -17.68
C PHE A 56 -31.35 6.50 -17.17
N ILE A 57 -30.75 5.35 -17.53
CA ILE A 57 -29.43 4.86 -17.07
C ILE A 57 -29.38 4.59 -15.56
N VAL A 58 -29.64 5.60 -14.73
CA VAL A 58 -29.78 5.51 -13.27
C VAL A 58 -30.90 6.43 -12.80
N LYS A 59 -31.76 5.94 -11.91
CA LYS A 59 -32.78 6.76 -11.25
C LYS A 59 -32.96 6.35 -9.79
N TYR A 60 -33.10 7.33 -8.89
CA TYR A 60 -33.51 7.06 -7.52
C TYR A 60 -35.04 7.17 -7.43
N VAL A 61 -35.69 6.27 -6.70
CA VAL A 61 -37.14 6.26 -6.51
C VAL A 61 -37.45 5.95 -5.05
N TYR A 62 -38.39 6.69 -4.49
CA TYR A 62 -38.90 6.47 -3.15
C TYR A 62 -40.33 5.97 -3.21
N LEU A 63 -40.62 4.93 -2.45
CA LEU A 63 -41.97 4.41 -2.30
C LEU A 63 -42.29 4.20 -0.82
N LYS A 64 -43.56 4.35 -0.50
CA LYS A 64 -44.10 4.04 0.82
C LYS A 64 -45.20 3.00 0.63
N GLU A 65 -45.03 1.83 1.23
CA GLU A 65 -45.97 0.71 1.16
C GLU A 65 -46.17 0.17 2.57
N SER A 66 -47.42 0.11 3.06
CA SER A 66 -47.76 -0.45 4.38
C SER A 66 -46.88 0.05 5.55
N LYS A 67 -46.63 1.36 5.62
CA LYS A 67 -45.76 2.05 6.60
C LYS A 67 -44.25 1.80 6.45
N ILE A 68 -43.83 1.01 5.46
CA ILE A 68 -42.42 0.78 5.13
C ILE A 68 -42.00 1.74 4.03
N GLU A 69 -40.86 2.40 4.22
CA GLU A 69 -40.21 3.20 3.19
C GLU A 69 -39.21 2.35 2.41
N VAL A 70 -39.36 2.31 1.09
CA VAL A 70 -38.45 1.65 0.16
C VAL A 70 -37.70 2.72 -0.63
N SER A 71 -36.38 2.66 -0.55
CA SER A 71 -35.44 3.53 -1.27
C SER A 71 -34.82 2.71 -2.39
N ALA A 72 -35.34 2.85 -3.61
CA ALA A 72 -34.95 2.07 -4.77
C ALA A 72 -33.98 2.82 -5.68
N LEU A 73 -32.84 2.21 -5.97
CA LEU A 73 -31.86 2.66 -6.95
C LEU A 73 -31.98 1.83 -8.22
N LEU A 74 -32.60 2.43 -9.24
CA LEU A 74 -32.78 1.83 -10.56
C LEU A 74 -31.55 2.04 -11.40
N VAL A 75 -31.11 1.00 -12.09
CA VAL A 75 -29.95 1.07 -12.98
C VAL A 75 -30.16 0.18 -14.21
N ASP A 76 -29.76 0.70 -15.35
CA ASP A 76 -29.62 -0.08 -16.58
C ASP A 76 -28.52 -1.14 -16.45
N ARG A 77 -28.80 -2.36 -16.90
CA ARG A 77 -27.87 -3.49 -16.79
C ARG A 77 -26.50 -3.20 -17.39
N GLN A 78 -26.45 -2.70 -18.62
CA GLN A 78 -25.18 -2.43 -19.31
C GLN A 78 -24.40 -1.32 -18.59
N SER A 79 -25.11 -0.31 -18.10
CA SER A 79 -24.54 0.79 -17.35
C SER A 79 -23.95 0.34 -16.01
N LEU A 80 -24.58 -0.60 -15.30
CA LEU A 80 -24.04 -1.19 -14.08
C LEU A 80 -22.77 -2.01 -14.36
N GLU A 81 -22.78 -2.82 -15.42
CA GLU A 81 -21.59 -3.58 -15.84
C GLU A 81 -20.43 -2.64 -16.23
N LYS A 82 -20.73 -1.54 -16.91
CA LYS A 82 -19.75 -0.50 -17.25
C LYS A 82 -19.25 0.24 -16.01
N ASP A 83 -20.10 0.49 -15.02
CA ASP A 83 -19.69 1.08 -13.74
C ASP A 83 -18.72 0.16 -12.98
N ALA A 84 -18.94 -1.15 -13.02
CA ALA A 84 -18.04 -2.16 -12.46
C ALA A 84 -16.69 -2.24 -13.19
N LYS A 85 -16.67 -2.08 -14.51
CA LYS A 85 -15.45 -2.16 -15.32
C LYS A 85 -14.63 -0.87 -15.36
N THR A 86 -15.29 0.29 -15.50
CA THR A 86 -14.61 1.55 -15.86
C THR A 86 -15.02 2.75 -15.01
N ALA A 87 -15.74 2.55 -13.91
CA ALA A 87 -16.29 3.59 -13.03
C ALA A 87 -17.19 4.59 -13.78
N PHE A 88 -17.92 4.10 -14.79
CA PHE A 88 -18.75 4.93 -15.67
C PHE A 88 -19.73 5.85 -14.93
N LEU A 89 -20.32 5.39 -13.82
CA LEU A 89 -21.25 6.16 -12.99
C LEU A 89 -20.54 6.83 -11.81
N GLY A 90 -19.21 6.95 -11.85
CA GLY A 90 -18.39 7.35 -10.71
C GLY A 90 -18.45 6.34 -9.56
N GLU A 91 -18.79 5.08 -9.85
CA GLU A 91 -19.06 4.04 -8.85
C GLU A 91 -20.23 4.35 -7.92
N PHE A 92 -21.19 5.15 -8.40
CA PHE A 92 -22.36 5.49 -7.62
C PHE A 92 -23.18 4.24 -7.29
N VAL A 93 -23.49 3.40 -8.29
CA VAL A 93 -24.31 2.20 -8.06
C VAL A 93 -23.45 1.04 -7.60
N VAL A 94 -22.42 0.69 -8.36
CA VAL A 94 -21.60 -0.52 -8.08
C VAL A 94 -20.87 -0.43 -6.74
N GLY A 95 -20.59 0.79 -6.27
CA GLY A 95 -19.98 1.04 -4.97
C GLY A 95 -20.71 0.46 -3.77
N ARG A 96 -22.02 0.19 -3.90
CA ARG A 96 -22.81 -0.48 -2.85
C ARG A 96 -22.46 -1.96 -2.71
N LEU A 97 -21.96 -2.58 -3.78
CA LEU A 97 -21.49 -3.96 -3.81
C LEU A 97 -20.07 -4.12 -3.22
N LEU A 98 -19.43 -3.05 -2.74
CA LEU A 98 -18.25 -3.18 -1.87
C LEU A 98 -18.58 -3.83 -0.53
N HIS A 99 -19.81 -3.62 -0.08
CA HIS A 99 -20.27 -3.95 1.25
C HIS A 99 -21.20 -5.17 1.22
N ILE A 100 -21.71 -5.55 2.38
CA ILE A 100 -22.73 -6.58 2.48
C ILE A 100 -24.01 -6.18 1.74
N TYR A 101 -24.54 -7.14 0.98
CA TYR A 101 -25.81 -7.03 0.26
C TYR A 101 -26.52 -8.39 0.27
N ASP A 102 -27.83 -8.40 0.03
CA ASP A 102 -28.64 -9.62 -0.07
C ASP A 102 -29.36 -9.64 -1.41
N ALA A 103 -28.93 -10.52 -2.32
CA ALA A 103 -29.53 -10.63 -3.65
C ALA A 103 -30.79 -11.51 -3.60
N ILE A 104 -31.95 -10.89 -3.84
CA ILE A 104 -33.25 -11.58 -3.83
C ILE A 104 -33.70 -12.04 -5.21
N LEU A 105 -33.19 -11.42 -6.27
CA LEU A 105 -33.40 -11.84 -7.65
C LEU A 105 -32.07 -11.84 -8.40
N ASN A 106 -31.75 -12.96 -9.05
CA ASN A 106 -30.53 -13.17 -9.85
C ASN A 106 -29.22 -12.92 -9.07
N PRO A 107 -28.92 -13.76 -8.05
CA PRO A 107 -27.70 -13.62 -7.24
C PRO A 107 -26.41 -13.73 -8.07
N ASP A 108 -26.41 -14.52 -9.14
CA ASP A 108 -25.25 -14.70 -10.01
C ASP A 108 -24.87 -13.42 -10.75
N LEU A 109 -25.85 -12.60 -11.15
CA LEU A 109 -25.59 -11.29 -11.74
C LEU A 109 -24.80 -10.40 -10.78
N PHE A 110 -25.25 -10.25 -9.53
CA PHE A 110 -24.58 -9.42 -8.54
C PHE A 110 -23.20 -9.98 -8.19
N LYS A 111 -23.08 -11.30 -8.03
CA LYS A 111 -21.82 -11.99 -7.76
C LYS A 111 -20.79 -11.71 -8.87
N ARG A 112 -21.21 -11.76 -10.15
CA ARG A 112 -20.37 -11.44 -11.31
C ARG A 112 -19.94 -9.97 -11.31
N ILE A 113 -20.88 -9.04 -11.13
CA ILE A 113 -20.63 -7.60 -11.15
C ILE A 113 -19.70 -7.19 -10.00
N GLU A 114 -19.95 -7.70 -8.80
CA GLU A 114 -19.09 -7.52 -7.62
C GLU A 114 -17.66 -8.00 -7.91
N THR A 115 -17.50 -9.18 -8.52
CA THR A 115 -16.18 -9.75 -8.82
C THR A 115 -15.41 -8.87 -9.80
N ILE A 116 -16.06 -8.42 -10.89
CA ILE A 116 -15.47 -7.48 -11.87
C ILE A 116 -15.03 -6.18 -11.18
N TYR A 117 -15.88 -5.63 -10.32
CA TYR A 117 -15.59 -4.39 -9.64
C TYR A 117 -14.42 -4.54 -8.65
N LYS A 118 -14.44 -5.56 -7.79
CA LYS A 118 -13.37 -5.81 -6.82
C LYS A 118 -12.04 -6.15 -7.49
N LYS A 119 -12.08 -6.80 -8.65
CA LYS A 119 -10.91 -7.00 -9.50
C LYS A 119 -10.29 -5.67 -9.92
N ARG A 120 -11.10 -4.72 -10.41
CA ARG A 120 -10.62 -3.36 -10.70
C ARG A 120 -10.02 -2.71 -9.45
N VAL A 121 -10.71 -2.77 -8.31
CA VAL A 121 -10.23 -2.16 -7.06
C VAL A 121 -8.87 -2.71 -6.63
N ILE A 122 -8.67 -4.03 -6.69
CA ILE A 122 -7.37 -4.65 -6.39
C ILE A 122 -6.28 -4.07 -7.31
N ILE A 123 -6.53 -4.03 -8.62
CA ILE A 123 -5.56 -3.50 -9.59
C ILE A 123 -5.28 -2.01 -9.33
N GLU A 124 -6.30 -1.19 -9.08
CA GLU A 124 -6.17 0.23 -8.72
C GLU A 124 -5.27 0.44 -7.49
N GLU A 125 -5.45 -0.36 -6.44
CA GLU A 125 -4.64 -0.27 -5.23
C GLU A 125 -3.19 -0.72 -5.46
N ILE A 126 -2.96 -1.80 -6.23
CA ILE A 126 -1.60 -2.24 -6.60
C ILE A 126 -0.88 -1.11 -7.35
N PHE A 127 -1.52 -0.48 -8.32
CA PHE A 127 -0.95 0.66 -9.03
C PHE A 127 -0.61 1.83 -8.10
N ASP A 128 -1.48 2.15 -7.13
CA ASP A 128 -1.20 3.22 -6.16
C ASP A 128 0.03 2.89 -5.30
N ILE A 129 0.17 1.64 -4.84
CA ILE A 129 1.31 1.19 -4.04
C ILE A 129 2.62 1.35 -4.84
N VAL A 130 2.63 0.85 -6.08
CA VAL A 130 3.77 0.90 -7.01
C VAL A 130 4.17 2.34 -7.30
N ARG A 131 3.19 3.18 -7.69
CA ARG A 131 3.44 4.59 -8.04
C ARG A 131 3.91 5.41 -6.84
N SER A 132 3.39 5.13 -5.64
CA SER A 132 3.69 5.92 -4.44
C SER A 132 5.02 5.56 -3.79
N ASN A 133 5.50 4.33 -3.93
CA ASN A 133 6.65 3.82 -3.16
C ASN A 133 7.84 3.36 -4.00
N ASN A 134 7.73 3.37 -5.33
CA ASN A 134 8.82 2.94 -6.22
C ASN A 134 9.31 1.53 -5.84
N ILE A 135 10.60 1.20 -5.92
CA ILE A 135 11.12 -0.15 -5.63
C ILE A 135 10.73 -0.70 -4.24
N LEU A 136 10.43 0.16 -3.26
CA LEU A 136 9.96 -0.29 -1.94
C LEU A 136 8.58 -0.97 -2.01
N SER A 137 7.81 -0.78 -3.10
CA SER A 137 6.51 -1.42 -3.29
C SER A 137 6.58 -2.95 -3.27
N THR A 138 7.71 -3.55 -3.64
CA THR A 138 7.89 -5.02 -3.64
C THR A 138 8.11 -5.57 -2.23
N GLU A 139 8.60 -4.72 -1.34
CA GLU A 139 8.88 -5.07 0.05
C GLU A 139 7.66 -4.89 0.95
N ILE A 140 6.67 -4.11 0.52
CA ILE A 140 5.47 -3.84 1.31
C ILE A 140 4.54 -5.04 1.23
N SER A 141 4.23 -5.64 2.39
CA SER A 141 3.18 -6.65 2.53
C SER A 141 1.86 -6.02 2.99
N PHE A 142 0.75 -6.58 2.54
CA PHE A 142 -0.59 -6.15 2.97
C PHE A 142 -1.65 -7.27 2.82
N PRO A 143 -2.65 -7.35 3.72
CA PRO A 143 -3.79 -8.25 3.56
C PRO A 143 -4.86 -7.68 2.60
N LEU A 144 -5.86 -8.48 2.24
CA LEU A 144 -7.03 -8.00 1.45
C LEU A 144 -7.85 -6.91 2.17
N ASP A 145 -7.83 -6.91 3.51
CA ASP A 145 -8.45 -5.86 4.33
C ASP A 145 -7.92 -4.47 3.98
N PHE A 146 -6.62 -4.36 3.68
CA PHE A 146 -6.04 -3.11 3.22
C PHE A 146 -6.72 -2.61 1.94
N ILE A 147 -6.90 -3.48 0.95
CA ILE A 147 -7.52 -3.13 -0.34
C ILE A 147 -8.95 -2.63 -0.10
N MET A 148 -9.72 -3.36 0.72
CA MET A 148 -11.08 -3.00 1.08
C MET A 148 -11.15 -1.63 1.76
N PHE A 149 -10.41 -1.44 2.86
CA PHE A 149 -10.49 -0.21 3.64
C PHE A 149 -9.82 0.99 2.94
N SER A 150 -8.78 0.78 2.12
CA SER A 150 -8.20 1.81 1.26
C SER A 150 -9.26 2.33 0.27
N LYS A 151 -10.02 1.43 -0.37
CA LYS A 151 -11.10 1.83 -1.27
C LYS A 151 -12.22 2.57 -0.54
N ILE A 152 -12.64 2.08 0.63
CA ILE A 152 -13.65 2.73 1.46
C ILE A 152 -13.23 4.15 1.85
N LYS A 153 -11.96 4.34 2.27
CA LYS A 153 -11.41 5.66 2.58
C LYS A 153 -11.43 6.60 1.38
N ARG A 154 -11.01 6.14 0.19
CA ARG A 154 -11.07 6.97 -1.04
C ARG A 154 -12.52 7.35 -1.36
N ARG A 155 -13.45 6.41 -1.21
CA ARG A 155 -14.87 6.65 -1.43
C ARG A 155 -15.50 7.59 -0.41
N SER A 156 -15.10 7.55 0.86
CA SER A 156 -15.65 8.47 1.86
C SER A 156 -15.23 9.91 1.60
N ILE A 157 -14.05 10.14 1.01
CA ILE A 157 -13.62 11.46 0.54
C ILE A 157 -14.49 11.92 -0.65
N LEU A 158 -14.78 11.01 -1.59
CA LEU A 158 -15.60 11.32 -2.78
C LEU A 158 -17.09 11.51 -2.44
N TYR A 159 -17.61 10.71 -1.52
CA TYR A 159 -18.98 10.67 -1.03
C TYR A 159 -19.03 10.82 0.50
N PRO A 160 -18.79 12.03 1.05
CA PRO A 160 -18.75 12.26 2.50
C PRO A 160 -20.01 11.81 3.23
N ASN A 161 -21.15 11.96 2.58
CA ASN A 161 -22.45 11.54 3.08
C ASN A 161 -22.53 10.01 3.33
N ALA A 162 -21.76 9.19 2.62
CA ALA A 162 -21.75 7.75 2.84
C ALA A 162 -20.88 7.32 4.05
N LEU A 163 -20.06 8.23 4.59
CA LEU A 163 -19.08 7.90 5.64
C LEU A 163 -19.72 7.31 6.89
N TYR A 164 -20.84 7.88 7.34
CA TYR A 164 -21.59 7.36 8.50
C TYR A 164 -22.01 5.90 8.28
N SER A 165 -22.54 5.60 7.09
CA SER A 165 -22.95 4.23 6.76
C SER A 165 -21.75 3.29 6.72
N TYR A 166 -20.63 3.70 6.12
CA TYR A 166 -19.41 2.90 6.12
C TYR A 166 -18.93 2.59 7.53
N TYR A 167 -18.86 3.62 8.39
CA TYR A 167 -18.51 3.43 9.80
C TYR A 167 -19.43 2.40 10.46
N LYS A 168 -20.76 2.59 10.39
CA LYS A 168 -21.73 1.69 11.05
C LYS A 168 -21.70 0.26 10.51
N ILE A 169 -21.45 0.05 9.21
CA ILE A 169 -21.32 -1.30 8.62
C ILE A 169 -20.18 -2.06 9.31
N TYR A 170 -19.06 -1.40 9.61
CA TYR A 170 -17.84 -2.06 10.09
C TYR A 170 -17.57 -1.89 11.60
N THR A 171 -18.47 -1.23 12.34
CA THR A 171 -18.37 -1.07 13.80
C THR A 171 -19.63 -1.49 14.57
N CYS A 172 -20.66 -2.00 13.88
CA CYS A 172 -21.82 -2.59 14.54
C CYS A 172 -21.55 -4.00 15.08
N GLU A 173 -22.51 -4.58 15.81
CA GLU A 173 -22.45 -5.95 16.31
C GLU A 173 -22.20 -6.99 15.20
N ASN A 174 -22.72 -6.74 14.00
CA ASN A 174 -22.54 -7.59 12.82
C ASN A 174 -21.26 -7.29 12.01
N ALA A 175 -20.34 -6.45 12.51
CA ALA A 175 -19.15 -6.03 11.78
C ALA A 175 -18.33 -7.21 11.25
N SER A 176 -18.12 -8.26 12.06
CA SER A 176 -17.36 -9.45 11.65
C SER A 176 -18.01 -10.17 10.46
N ARG A 177 -19.34 -10.32 10.47
CA ARG A 177 -20.10 -10.87 9.33
C ARG A 177 -19.94 -10.00 8.09
N ASN A 178 -20.05 -8.68 8.26
CA ASN A 178 -19.99 -7.72 7.17
C ASN A 178 -18.60 -7.68 6.51
N ILE A 179 -17.53 -7.75 7.32
CA ILE A 179 -16.15 -7.87 6.84
C ILE A 179 -15.97 -9.19 6.09
N ASN A 180 -16.40 -10.32 6.66
CA ASN A 180 -16.24 -11.63 6.03
C ASN A 180 -16.95 -11.74 4.68
N PHE A 181 -18.18 -11.20 4.58
CA PHE A 181 -18.91 -11.12 3.32
C PHE A 181 -18.15 -10.27 2.30
N ALA A 182 -17.72 -9.07 2.68
CA ALA A 182 -17.00 -8.18 1.77
C ALA A 182 -15.68 -8.81 1.29
N LEU A 183 -14.92 -9.44 2.18
CA LEU A 183 -13.68 -10.12 1.85
C LEU A 183 -13.88 -11.35 0.95
N ASP A 184 -15.03 -12.03 0.99
CA ASP A 184 -15.32 -13.14 0.07
C ASP A 184 -15.27 -12.70 -1.40
N GLY A 185 -15.93 -11.58 -1.72
CA GLY A 185 -15.86 -11.01 -3.07
C GLY A 185 -14.44 -10.62 -3.48
N TYR A 186 -13.62 -10.11 -2.55
CA TYR A 186 -12.21 -9.79 -2.82
C TYR A 186 -11.37 -11.05 -3.05
N ARG A 187 -11.61 -12.14 -2.29
CA ARG A 187 -10.95 -13.44 -2.49
C ARG A 187 -11.28 -14.02 -3.86
N ARG A 188 -12.55 -13.98 -4.29
CA ARG A 188 -12.95 -14.40 -5.65
C ARG A 188 -12.24 -13.59 -6.72
N ALA A 189 -12.25 -12.26 -6.61
CA ALA A 189 -11.57 -11.39 -7.56
C ALA A 189 -10.05 -11.59 -7.60
N LEU A 190 -9.42 -11.79 -6.43
CA LEU A 190 -7.99 -12.08 -6.35
C LEU A 190 -7.65 -13.41 -7.04
N ASN A 191 -8.45 -14.45 -6.83
CA ASN A 191 -8.23 -15.75 -7.49
C ASN A 191 -8.31 -15.62 -9.01
N GLU A 192 -9.25 -14.83 -9.56
CA GLU A 192 -9.29 -14.55 -11.00
C GLU A 192 -8.05 -13.80 -11.49
N ILE A 193 -7.57 -12.81 -10.74
CA ILE A 193 -6.33 -12.07 -11.06
C ILE A 193 -5.14 -13.03 -11.10
N LEU A 194 -4.99 -13.89 -10.08
CA LEU A 194 -3.89 -14.83 -10.00
C LEU A 194 -3.96 -15.91 -11.10
N ASN A 195 -5.17 -16.31 -11.51
CA ASN A 195 -5.34 -17.23 -12.64
C ASN A 195 -4.93 -16.58 -13.97
N GLU A 196 -5.15 -15.28 -14.13
CA GLU A 196 -4.79 -14.53 -15.34
C GLU A 196 -3.33 -14.07 -15.37
N ASP A 197 -2.77 -13.73 -14.22
CA ASP A 197 -1.39 -13.27 -14.05
C ASP A 197 -0.81 -13.78 -12.72
N LYS A 198 -0.34 -15.03 -12.74
CA LYS A 198 0.27 -15.72 -11.59
C LYS A 198 1.50 -15.02 -11.02
N GLU A 199 2.12 -14.14 -11.80
CA GLU A 199 3.32 -13.42 -11.41
C GLU A 199 3.04 -12.01 -10.89
N LEU A 200 1.78 -11.56 -10.83
CA LEU A 200 1.47 -10.21 -10.36
C LEU A 200 1.68 -10.06 -8.86
N LEU A 201 1.17 -11.04 -8.10
CA LEU A 201 1.19 -11.04 -6.65
C LEU A 201 1.74 -12.35 -6.13
N GLU A 202 2.57 -12.25 -5.11
CA GLU A 202 3.04 -13.38 -4.32
C GLU A 202 2.25 -13.40 -3.01
N LYS A 203 1.79 -14.59 -2.61
CA LYS A 203 0.98 -14.78 -1.41
C LYS A 203 1.82 -15.52 -0.36
N ASN A 204 1.94 -14.93 0.82
CA ASN A 204 2.59 -15.59 1.95
C ASN A 204 1.64 -16.66 2.54
N PRO A 205 2.03 -17.95 2.59
CA PRO A 205 1.17 -19.01 3.09
C PRO A 205 0.80 -18.89 4.57
N SER A 206 1.65 -18.26 5.39
CA SER A 206 1.48 -18.25 6.85
C SER A 206 0.45 -17.23 7.33
N ASP A 207 0.44 -16.04 6.76
CA ASP A 207 -0.40 -14.92 7.21
C ASP A 207 -1.36 -14.40 6.12
N ASN A 208 -1.42 -15.06 4.96
CA ASN A 208 -2.20 -14.65 3.79
C ASN A 208 -1.89 -13.23 3.29
N SER A 209 -0.75 -12.64 3.67
CA SER A 209 -0.32 -11.34 3.16
C SER A 209 0.06 -11.42 1.68
N LEU A 210 -0.16 -10.31 0.98
CA LEU A 210 0.13 -10.15 -0.44
C LEU A 210 1.35 -9.26 -0.60
N HIS A 211 2.20 -9.61 -1.56
CA HIS A 211 3.34 -8.84 -2.01
C HIS A 211 3.29 -8.66 -3.52
N ILE A 212 3.78 -7.53 -4.00
CA ILE A 212 3.85 -7.27 -5.44
C ILE A 212 5.13 -7.89 -5.96
N SER A 213 5.01 -8.80 -6.94
CA SER A 213 6.19 -9.47 -7.49
C SER A 213 7.06 -8.48 -8.25
N GLU A 214 8.36 -8.60 -8.03
CA GLU A 214 9.38 -7.80 -8.73
C GLU A 214 9.36 -8.04 -10.23
N LYS A 215 8.94 -9.23 -10.67
CA LYS A 215 8.89 -9.63 -12.09
C LYS A 215 7.99 -8.73 -12.95
N ARG A 216 6.99 -8.08 -12.33
CA ARG A 216 6.04 -7.21 -13.03
C ARG A 216 6.39 -5.74 -12.92
N ILE A 217 7.49 -5.36 -12.26
CA ILE A 217 7.91 -3.97 -12.15
C ILE A 217 8.91 -3.62 -13.26
N LEU A 218 8.55 -2.63 -14.08
CA LEU A 218 9.46 -2.08 -15.09
C LEU A 218 10.08 -0.79 -14.56
N PHE A 219 11.41 -0.72 -14.59
CA PHE A 219 12.15 0.47 -14.23
C PHE A 219 12.58 1.22 -15.50
N ASN A 220 12.44 2.54 -15.49
CA ASN A 220 13.06 3.38 -16.50
C ASN A 220 14.54 3.63 -16.21
N LYS A 221 15.22 4.23 -17.18
CA LYS A 221 16.67 4.54 -17.15
C LYS A 221 17.10 5.41 -15.95
N ASN A 222 16.18 6.05 -15.23
CA ASN A 222 16.46 6.92 -14.08
C ASN A 222 16.15 6.26 -12.72
N GLY A 223 15.78 4.97 -12.70
CA GLY A 223 15.36 4.28 -11.49
C GLY A 223 14.00 4.77 -10.96
N LYS A 224 13.12 5.24 -11.83
CA LYS A 224 11.68 5.34 -11.50
C LYS A 224 10.97 4.15 -12.09
N ILE A 225 9.94 3.65 -11.41
CA ILE A 225 9.02 2.69 -12.03
C ILE A 225 8.36 3.40 -13.21
N ASP A 226 8.54 2.83 -14.41
CA ASP A 226 7.98 3.33 -15.65
C ASP A 226 6.53 2.86 -15.80
N SER A 227 6.29 1.59 -15.47
CA SER A 227 4.95 0.99 -15.45
C SER A 227 4.93 -0.33 -14.66
N LEU A 228 3.73 -0.74 -14.25
CA LEU A 228 3.43 -2.10 -13.82
C LEU A 228 3.04 -2.90 -15.08
N LYS A 229 3.81 -3.93 -15.42
CA LYS A 229 3.51 -4.78 -16.57
C LYS A 229 2.40 -5.74 -16.19
N LEU A 230 1.17 -5.42 -16.58
CA LEU A 230 0.03 -6.33 -16.41
C LEU A 230 -0.06 -7.33 -17.56
N GLY A 231 -0.49 -8.56 -17.26
CA GLY A 231 -0.97 -9.49 -18.27
C GLY A 231 -2.04 -8.87 -19.17
N LYS A 232 -2.10 -9.27 -20.45
CA LYS A 232 -2.94 -8.64 -21.50
C LYS A 232 -4.40 -8.44 -21.06
N LYS A 233 -5.00 -9.41 -20.35
CA LYS A 233 -6.39 -9.34 -19.86
C LYS A 233 -6.63 -8.32 -18.74
N LEU A 234 -5.58 -7.92 -18.02
CA LEU A 234 -5.64 -6.94 -16.94
C LEU A 234 -5.30 -5.52 -17.40
N GLN A 235 -4.73 -5.36 -18.61
CA GLN A 235 -4.35 -4.06 -19.15
C GLN A 235 -5.55 -3.13 -19.32
N ASP A 236 -6.72 -3.68 -19.66
CA ASP A 236 -7.96 -2.92 -19.79
C ASP A 236 -8.30 -2.15 -18.50
N PHE A 237 -7.96 -2.67 -17.32
CA PHE A 237 -8.20 -1.95 -16.06
C PHE A 237 -7.24 -0.78 -15.85
N SER A 238 -6.03 -0.84 -16.41
CA SER A 238 -5.01 0.21 -16.25
C SER A 238 -5.35 1.49 -17.03
N SER A 239 -5.97 1.37 -18.20
CA SER A 239 -6.39 2.53 -19.01
C SER A 239 -7.48 3.36 -18.33
N TYR A 240 -8.25 2.77 -17.42
CA TYR A 240 -9.36 3.46 -16.76
C TYR A 240 -9.03 4.13 -15.42
N LEU A 241 -7.78 4.02 -14.95
CA LEU A 241 -7.32 4.67 -13.71
C LEU A 241 -7.52 6.20 -13.71
N ILE A 242 -7.55 6.82 -14.90
CA ILE A 242 -7.67 8.27 -15.08
C ILE A 242 -9.14 8.74 -15.02
N HIS A 243 -10.12 7.85 -15.20
CA HIS A 243 -11.53 8.23 -15.40
C HIS A 243 -12.41 8.32 -14.14
N VAL A 244 -11.86 8.02 -12.94
CA VAL A 244 -12.60 7.98 -11.66
C VAL A 244 -13.43 9.27 -11.41
N TYR A 245 -12.98 10.43 -11.89
CA TYR A 245 -13.64 11.72 -11.67
C TYR A 245 -14.70 12.10 -12.70
N ALA A 246 -14.66 11.55 -13.92
CA ALA A 246 -15.52 12.00 -15.02
C ALA A 246 -16.98 11.54 -14.86
N GLY A 247 -17.20 10.32 -14.39
CA GLY A 247 -18.55 9.74 -14.24
C GLY A 247 -19.48 10.51 -13.31
N ARG A 248 -18.92 11.24 -12.32
CA ARG A 248 -19.74 12.01 -11.36
C ARG A 248 -20.46 13.19 -12.01
N VAL A 249 -19.86 13.82 -13.01
CA VAL A 249 -20.47 14.96 -13.73
C VAL A 249 -21.71 14.50 -14.49
N THR A 250 -21.66 13.29 -15.03
CA THR A 250 -22.71 12.68 -15.85
C THR A 250 -23.99 12.38 -15.05
N PHE A 251 -23.91 12.05 -13.75
CA PHE A 251 -25.07 11.63 -12.93
C PHE A 251 -25.37 12.55 -11.74
N ARG A 252 -25.01 13.84 -11.86
CA ARG A 252 -25.20 14.84 -10.79
C ARG A 252 -26.61 14.88 -10.21
N TYR A 253 -27.65 14.66 -11.03
CA TYR A 253 -29.05 14.71 -10.59
C TYR A 253 -29.41 13.55 -9.66
N ALA A 254 -29.10 12.30 -10.04
CA ALA A 254 -29.32 11.13 -9.19
C ALA A 254 -28.50 11.21 -7.88
N VAL A 255 -27.28 11.75 -7.94
CA VAL A 255 -26.46 12.00 -6.75
C VAL A 255 -27.10 13.06 -5.84
N LYS A 256 -27.57 14.18 -6.38
CA LYS A 256 -28.24 15.23 -5.59
C LYS A 256 -29.52 14.73 -4.92
N GLU A 257 -30.29 13.90 -5.62
CA GLU A 257 -31.52 13.29 -5.11
C GLU A 257 -31.24 12.32 -3.95
N ALA A 258 -30.17 11.52 -4.02
CA ALA A 258 -29.76 10.69 -2.91
C ALA A 258 -29.15 11.50 -1.74
N GLN A 259 -28.43 12.59 -2.05
CA GLN A 259 -27.78 13.44 -1.04
C GLN A 259 -28.76 14.26 -0.19
N SER A 260 -29.93 14.62 -0.74
CA SER A 260 -30.94 15.41 -0.01
C SER A 260 -31.48 14.68 1.23
N LYS A 261 -31.49 13.33 1.24
CA LYS A 261 -31.81 12.51 2.42
C LYS A 261 -30.68 12.47 3.43
N ILE A 262 -29.43 12.36 2.99
CA ILE A 262 -28.29 12.16 3.90
C ILE A 262 -27.98 13.43 4.71
N LYS A 263 -28.38 14.61 4.22
CA LYS A 263 -28.32 15.87 5.01
C LYS A 263 -29.10 15.81 6.34
N ARG A 264 -29.99 14.82 6.55
CA ARG A 264 -30.71 14.60 7.80
C ARG A 264 -29.93 13.80 8.85
N GLN A 265 -28.79 13.21 8.49
CA GLN A 265 -27.88 12.63 9.47
C GLN A 265 -27.10 13.77 10.11
N GLU A 266 -27.36 14.02 11.40
CA GLU A 266 -26.68 15.02 12.20
C GLU A 266 -25.16 14.94 11.97
N LYS A 267 -24.51 16.10 11.75
CA LYS A 267 -23.05 16.21 11.61
C LYS A 267 -22.38 15.83 12.94
N HIS A 268 -22.36 14.54 13.25
CA HIS A 268 -21.56 14.01 14.33
C HIS A 268 -20.12 13.95 13.86
N GLN A 269 -19.21 14.45 14.69
CA GLN A 269 -17.79 14.23 14.50
C GLN A 269 -17.54 12.74 14.74
N LEU A 270 -17.42 11.97 13.65
CA LEU A 270 -17.15 10.54 13.72
C LEU A 270 -15.67 10.33 13.99
N ASP A 271 -15.36 9.69 15.12
CA ASP A 271 -14.03 9.17 15.36
C ASP A 271 -13.89 7.81 14.66
N LEU A 272 -13.08 7.78 13.61
CA LEU A 272 -12.91 6.62 12.76
C LEU A 272 -11.77 5.74 13.29
N PRO A 273 -11.99 4.43 13.46
CA PRO A 273 -10.91 3.50 13.80
C PRO A 273 -9.73 3.64 12.84
N VAL A 274 -8.50 3.45 13.35
CA VAL A 274 -7.25 3.63 12.58
C VAL A 274 -7.25 2.82 11.28
N PHE A 275 -7.81 1.61 11.31
CA PHE A 275 -7.89 0.75 10.11
C PHE A 275 -8.75 1.33 8.98
N MET A 276 -9.68 2.25 9.28
CA MET A 276 -10.48 2.98 8.28
C MET A 276 -9.88 4.35 7.97
N SER A 277 -9.42 5.09 8.98
CA SER A 277 -8.91 6.46 8.81
C SER A 277 -7.51 6.48 8.21
N SER A 278 -6.67 5.49 8.51
CA SER A 278 -5.31 5.30 7.99
C SER A 278 -4.99 3.83 7.63
N PRO A 279 -5.66 3.24 6.61
CA PRO A 279 -5.46 1.83 6.26
C PRO A 279 -4.00 1.46 5.97
N LYS A 280 -3.22 2.35 5.35
CA LYS A 280 -1.79 2.12 5.11
C LYS A 280 -1.01 1.93 6.42
N GLU A 281 -1.30 2.72 7.45
CA GLU A 281 -0.65 2.63 8.77
C GLU A 281 -1.05 1.36 9.53
N SER A 282 -2.29 0.89 9.37
CA SER A 282 -2.77 -0.31 10.05
C SER A 282 -2.30 -1.61 9.41
N TYR A 283 -2.11 -1.62 8.09
CA TYR A 283 -2.00 -2.87 7.34
C TYR A 283 -0.70 -3.08 6.59
N TRP A 284 0.04 -2.02 6.23
CA TRP A 284 1.31 -2.20 5.53
C TRP A 284 2.39 -2.65 6.51
N LYS A 285 3.10 -3.70 6.13
CA LYS A 285 4.26 -4.18 6.88
C LYS A 285 5.48 -4.29 5.98
N LEU A 286 6.63 -4.22 6.62
CA LEU A 286 7.92 -4.52 6.00
C LEU A 286 8.45 -5.81 6.63
N PRO A 287 9.19 -6.63 5.87
CA PRO A 287 9.84 -7.82 6.41
C PRO A 287 10.87 -7.55 7.51
N GLU A 288 11.44 -6.34 7.54
CA GLU A 288 12.42 -5.91 8.54
C GLU A 288 12.15 -4.46 8.95
N GLY A 289 12.18 -4.18 10.25
CA GLY A 289 11.95 -2.86 10.81
C GLY A 289 10.48 -2.38 10.76
N VAL A 290 10.21 -1.28 11.48
CA VAL A 290 8.86 -0.71 11.57
C VAL A 290 8.63 0.35 10.50
N LEU A 291 7.52 0.23 9.75
CA LEU A 291 7.10 1.21 8.77
C LEU A 291 6.30 2.35 9.43
N ILE A 292 6.77 3.59 9.28
CA ILE A 292 6.16 4.79 9.85
C ILE A 292 5.83 5.76 8.73
N PHE A 293 4.58 6.25 8.68
CA PHE A 293 4.14 7.14 7.61
C PHE A 293 4.45 8.61 7.91
N ASN A 294 3.75 9.23 8.88
CA ASN A 294 3.86 10.68 9.13
C ASN A 294 3.95 11.05 10.62
N SER A 295 4.59 10.21 11.46
CA SER A 295 4.73 10.51 12.88
C SER A 295 5.80 11.57 13.15
N LYS A 296 5.44 12.63 13.89
CA LYS A 296 6.42 13.55 14.49
C LYS A 296 7.22 12.87 15.61
N ARG A 297 6.61 11.89 16.27
CA ARG A 297 7.12 11.09 17.39
C ARG A 297 7.70 9.74 16.94
N TRP A 298 8.34 9.71 15.76
CA TRP A 298 8.87 8.46 15.20
C TRP A 298 10.01 7.87 16.05
N LEU A 299 10.77 8.69 16.77
CA LEU A 299 11.79 8.22 17.72
C LEU A 299 11.16 7.48 18.90
N ASP A 300 10.00 7.94 19.39
CA ASP A 300 9.29 7.30 20.50
C ASP A 300 8.86 5.88 20.12
N ILE A 301 8.45 5.66 18.87
CA ILE A 301 8.11 4.33 18.35
C ILE A 301 9.35 3.41 18.39
N ILE A 302 10.52 3.91 18.00
CA ILE A 302 11.77 3.14 18.01
C ILE A 302 12.25 2.87 19.45
N ALA A 303 12.14 3.85 20.34
CA ALA A 303 12.49 3.72 21.75
C ALA A 303 11.59 2.67 22.44
N ASN A 304 10.28 2.73 22.19
CA ASN A 304 9.32 1.77 22.74
C ASN A 304 9.59 0.33 22.27
N ASN A 305 10.07 0.13 21.04
CA ASN A 305 10.42 -1.21 20.53
C ASN A 305 11.59 -1.86 21.28
N VAL A 306 12.38 -1.10 22.03
CA VAL A 306 13.41 -1.61 22.94
C VAL A 306 13.08 -1.34 24.40
N SER A 307 11.79 -1.19 24.71
CA SER A 307 11.26 -1.00 26.06
C SER A 307 11.74 0.27 26.76
N PHE A 308 12.18 1.30 26.03
CA PHE A 308 12.54 2.59 26.60
C PHE A 308 11.29 3.46 26.75
N GLN A 309 10.62 3.39 27.90
CA GLN A 309 9.44 4.22 28.18
C GLN A 309 9.80 5.70 28.30
N ARG A 310 10.97 5.99 28.88
CA ARG A 310 11.53 7.34 29.01
C ARG A 310 12.96 7.33 28.50
N TYR A 311 13.24 8.16 27.50
CA TYR A 311 14.59 8.25 26.94
C TYR A 311 15.04 9.70 26.77
N SER A 312 16.36 9.89 26.72
CA SER A 312 16.99 11.12 26.26
C SER A 312 17.95 10.83 25.12
N ILE A 313 18.24 11.84 24.29
CA ILE A 313 19.27 11.76 23.27
C ILE A 313 20.59 12.21 23.91
N SER A 314 21.41 11.27 24.35
CA SER A 314 22.68 11.57 25.04
C SER A 314 23.78 12.01 24.09
N ASN A 315 23.73 11.58 22.82
CA ASN A 315 24.68 11.99 21.79
C ASN A 315 24.01 12.06 20.42
N LYS A 316 24.45 13.03 19.61
CA LYS A 316 24.04 13.23 18.22
C LYS A 316 25.27 13.57 17.39
N ARG A 317 25.75 12.60 16.61
CA ARG A 317 26.95 12.74 15.76
C ARG A 317 26.59 12.62 14.29
N ARG A 318 27.07 13.54 13.44
CA ARG A 318 26.96 13.39 11.97
C ARG A 318 27.98 12.36 11.49
N LEU A 319 27.55 11.44 10.61
CA LEU A 319 28.43 10.43 10.01
C LEU A 319 28.80 10.85 8.58
N GLY A 320 30.10 10.98 8.29
CA GLY A 320 30.63 11.44 7.01
C GLY A 320 30.82 12.96 6.92
N ASN A 321 31.02 13.47 5.70
CA ASN A 321 31.32 14.89 5.44
C ASN A 321 30.21 15.85 5.92
N VAL A 322 30.50 17.15 5.94
CA VAL A 322 29.58 18.21 6.38
C VAL A 322 28.21 18.14 5.69
N ASP A 323 28.12 17.74 4.41
CA ASP A 323 26.84 17.59 3.69
C ASP A 323 26.14 16.23 3.90
N SER A 324 26.69 15.38 4.76
CA SER A 324 26.06 14.11 5.10
C SER A 324 24.76 14.37 5.86
N ARG A 325 23.71 13.65 5.45
CA ARG A 325 22.41 13.64 6.13
C ARG A 325 22.19 12.33 6.87
N THR A 326 23.31 11.69 7.23
CA THR A 326 23.38 10.49 8.04
C THR A 326 23.83 10.90 9.43
N ILE A 327 23.04 10.58 10.44
CA ILE A 327 23.27 10.98 11.83
C ILE A 327 23.21 9.73 12.70
N CYS A 328 24.21 9.54 13.56
CA CYS A 328 24.16 8.60 14.66
C CYS A 328 23.49 9.26 15.86
N LEU A 329 22.48 8.61 16.42
CA LEU A 329 21.84 9.01 17.67
C LEU A 329 22.09 7.94 18.73
N THR A 330 22.45 8.38 19.93
CA THR A 330 22.48 7.52 21.12
C THR A 330 21.27 7.84 21.97
N LEU A 331 20.35 6.89 22.06
CA LEU A 331 19.20 6.93 22.95
C LEU A 331 19.63 6.32 24.29
N LYS A 332 19.46 7.07 25.37
CA LYS A 332 19.73 6.61 26.74
C LYS A 332 18.41 6.40 27.45
N ASN A 333 18.16 5.18 27.93
CA ASN A 333 17.04 4.88 28.81
C ASN A 333 17.24 5.60 30.14
N LEU A 334 16.21 6.32 30.58
CA LEU A 334 16.26 7.06 31.85
C LEU A 334 15.98 6.16 33.06
N ASP A 335 15.38 5.00 32.85
CA ASP A 335 14.99 4.10 33.93
C ASP A 335 16.17 3.22 34.40
N ASP A 336 16.99 2.70 33.48
CA ASP A 336 18.10 1.78 33.78
C ASP A 336 19.47 2.20 33.22
N ASN A 337 19.58 3.39 32.60
CA ASN A 337 20.78 3.89 31.94
C ASN A 337 21.31 3.01 30.77
N SER A 338 20.53 2.07 30.25
CA SER A 338 20.89 1.33 29.03
C SER A 338 20.90 2.26 27.81
N HIS A 339 21.65 1.88 26.77
CA HIS A 339 21.84 2.71 25.58
C HIS A 339 21.53 1.95 24.30
N LYS A 340 20.88 2.62 23.35
CA LYS A 340 20.70 2.15 21.98
C LYS A 340 21.26 3.16 20.99
N MET A 341 22.14 2.71 20.11
CA MET A 341 22.70 3.54 19.04
C MET A 341 22.03 3.21 17.71
N ILE A 342 21.55 4.24 17.02
CA ILE A 342 20.89 4.11 15.71
C ILE A 342 21.51 5.05 14.69
N VAL A 343 21.49 4.64 13.43
CA VAL A 343 21.87 5.47 12.29
C VAL A 343 20.62 5.92 11.55
N VAL A 344 20.45 7.23 11.41
CA VAL A 344 19.32 7.86 10.72
C VAL A 344 19.84 8.47 9.43
N LYS A 345 19.46 7.89 8.28
CA LYS A 345 19.84 8.38 6.95
C LYS A 345 18.65 9.04 6.26
N GLN A 346 18.76 10.34 5.97
CA GLN A 346 17.73 11.09 5.23
C GLN A 346 18.03 11.16 3.73
N TYR A 347 17.06 10.70 2.93
CA TYR A 347 17.09 10.78 1.47
C TYR A 347 16.36 12.05 1.01
N ALA A 348 17.13 13.09 0.71
CA ALA A 348 16.58 14.37 0.28
C ALA A 348 16.69 14.61 -1.23
N LYS A 349 15.71 15.32 -1.78
CA LYS A 349 15.66 15.72 -3.20
C LYS A 349 16.87 16.54 -3.64
N THR A 350 17.42 17.39 -2.75
CA THR A 350 18.56 18.27 -3.05
C THR A 350 19.87 17.54 -3.35
N LYS A 351 20.08 16.32 -2.79
CA LYS A 351 21.21 15.47 -3.19
C LYS A 351 21.07 14.93 -4.62
N GLY A 352 19.87 15.01 -5.19
CA GLY A 352 19.63 14.71 -6.59
C GLY A 352 20.36 15.66 -7.55
N VAL A 353 20.69 16.88 -7.13
CA VAL A 353 21.48 17.83 -7.93
C VAL A 353 22.94 17.37 -8.06
N LYS A 354 23.54 16.87 -6.97
CA LYS A 354 24.89 16.27 -7.00
C LYS A 354 24.95 15.04 -7.89
N TRP A 355 23.95 14.15 -7.80
CA TRP A 355 23.84 12.99 -8.68
C TRP A 355 23.49 13.36 -10.12
N ALA A 356 22.70 14.41 -10.34
CA ALA A 356 22.41 14.93 -11.67
C ALA A 356 23.66 15.52 -12.33
N ALA A 357 24.47 16.28 -11.61
CA ALA A 357 25.75 16.80 -12.11
C ALA A 357 26.74 15.66 -12.43
N LEU A 358 26.84 14.67 -11.55
CA LEU A 358 27.67 13.47 -11.80
C LEU A 358 27.13 12.66 -12.99
N ASN A 359 25.81 12.55 -13.14
CA ASN A 359 25.18 11.92 -14.29
C ASN A 359 25.41 12.67 -15.59
N VAL A 360 25.45 14.00 -15.60
CA VAL A 360 25.79 14.77 -16.82
C VAL A 360 27.21 14.42 -17.26
N LEU A 361 28.15 14.39 -16.31
CA LEU A 361 29.57 14.11 -16.56
C LEU A 361 29.84 12.64 -16.94
N THR A 362 29.07 11.70 -16.40
CA THR A 362 29.26 10.25 -16.62
C THR A 362 28.17 9.64 -17.51
N SER A 363 27.29 10.44 -18.13
CA SER A 363 26.02 10.00 -18.76
C SER A 363 26.15 8.90 -19.82
N GLN A 364 27.31 8.81 -20.47
CA GLN A 364 27.67 7.83 -21.49
C GLN A 364 28.20 6.51 -20.90
N VAL A 365 28.63 6.51 -19.64
CA VAL A 365 29.36 5.42 -18.98
C VAL A 365 28.58 4.86 -17.78
N ARG A 366 27.93 5.72 -16.99
CA ARG A 366 27.25 5.34 -15.74
C ARG A 366 26.17 6.33 -15.35
N ARG A 367 25.03 5.85 -14.82
CA ARG A 367 23.95 6.70 -14.31
C ARG A 367 23.56 6.33 -12.89
N PHE A 368 23.68 7.29 -12.00
CA PHE A 368 23.26 7.24 -10.61
C PHE A 368 21.76 7.46 -10.49
N LYS A 369 21.15 6.74 -9.54
CA LYS A 369 19.71 6.79 -9.28
C LYS A 369 19.42 7.99 -8.38
N ILE A 370 18.63 8.93 -8.89
CA ILE A 370 18.44 10.27 -8.29
C ILE A 370 17.26 10.32 -7.31
N ASP A 371 16.22 9.53 -7.57
CA ASP A 371 14.96 9.61 -6.82
C ASP A 371 15.14 9.20 -5.34
N PRO A 372 14.75 10.06 -4.37
CA PRO A 372 14.96 9.76 -2.96
C PRO A 372 14.21 8.52 -2.43
N LEU A 373 13.00 8.24 -2.93
CA LEU A 373 12.24 7.06 -2.51
C LEU A 373 12.82 5.80 -3.16
N PHE A 374 13.28 5.89 -4.40
CA PHE A 374 14.06 4.81 -5.01
C PHE A 374 15.29 4.48 -4.16
N ARG A 375 16.13 5.47 -3.86
CA ARG A 375 17.38 5.24 -3.12
C ARG A 375 17.14 4.65 -1.72
N LEU A 376 16.11 5.14 -1.03
CA LEU A 376 15.68 4.60 0.25
C LEU A 376 15.26 3.13 0.11
N GLY A 377 14.34 2.84 -0.82
CA GLY A 377 13.86 1.47 -1.04
C GLY A 377 14.95 0.53 -1.52
N ASN A 378 15.86 1.01 -2.35
CA ASN A 378 16.99 0.25 -2.88
C ASN A 378 17.97 -0.09 -1.77
N GLU A 379 18.31 0.84 -0.88
CA GLU A 379 19.16 0.52 0.28
C GLU A 379 18.47 -0.46 1.23
N TYR A 380 17.21 -0.22 1.59
CA TYR A 380 16.43 -1.14 2.43
C TYR A 380 16.49 -2.57 1.89
N LYS A 381 16.18 -2.73 0.59
CA LYS A 381 16.16 -4.02 -0.07
C LYS A 381 17.56 -4.63 -0.22
N ALA A 382 18.57 -3.82 -0.53
CA ALA A 382 19.94 -4.27 -0.70
C ALA A 382 20.54 -4.79 0.60
N LEU A 383 20.31 -4.10 1.73
CA LEU A 383 20.77 -4.57 3.05
C LEU A 383 20.30 -6.00 3.33
N ARG A 384 19.01 -6.26 3.06
CA ARG A 384 18.40 -7.60 3.21
C ARG A 384 18.94 -8.61 2.23
N TYR A 385 19.04 -8.23 0.95
CA TYR A 385 19.54 -9.09 -0.11
C TYR A 385 20.98 -9.55 0.15
N ILE A 386 21.87 -8.62 0.52
CA ILE A 386 23.26 -8.90 0.88
C ILE A 386 23.33 -9.86 2.08
N ARG A 387 22.47 -9.65 3.09
CA ARG A 387 22.38 -10.54 4.26
C ARG A 387 21.93 -11.95 3.89
N ASN A 388 21.00 -12.09 2.95
CA ASN A 388 20.58 -13.40 2.44
C ASN A 388 21.68 -14.13 1.66
N LEU A 389 22.74 -13.43 1.23
CA LEU A 389 23.94 -14.03 0.62
C LEU A 389 25.02 -14.38 1.66
N GLY A 390 24.72 -14.25 2.97
CA GLY A 390 25.64 -14.56 4.05
C GLY A 390 26.61 -13.43 4.42
N ILE A 391 26.42 -12.22 3.86
CA ILE A 391 27.29 -11.07 4.10
C ILE A 391 26.62 -10.11 5.10
N ASN A 392 27.37 -9.63 6.10
CA ASN A 392 26.75 -8.82 7.14
C ASN A 392 26.38 -7.41 6.66
N THR A 393 25.22 -6.95 7.11
CA THR A 393 24.71 -5.58 6.92
C THR A 393 23.96 -5.14 8.16
N PRO A 394 23.89 -3.82 8.46
CA PRO A 394 23.09 -3.31 9.57
C PRO A 394 21.63 -3.75 9.48
N ILE A 395 21.07 -4.17 10.61
CA ILE A 395 19.64 -4.43 10.78
C ILE A 395 18.84 -3.14 10.57
N VAL A 396 17.74 -3.22 9.82
CA VAL A 396 16.82 -2.10 9.63
C VAL A 396 15.88 -2.00 10.83
N GLU A 397 15.93 -0.87 11.51
CA GLU A 397 15.08 -0.57 12.68
C GLU A 397 13.75 0.02 12.24
N SER A 398 13.76 0.94 11.27
CA SER A 398 12.55 1.61 10.80
C SER A 398 12.71 2.28 9.44
N VAL A 399 11.60 2.39 8.72
CA VAL A 399 11.45 3.24 7.53
C VAL A 399 10.41 4.32 7.82
N ILE A 400 10.79 5.60 7.71
CA ILE A 400 9.87 6.73 7.89
C ILE A 400 9.58 7.38 6.54
N LEU A 401 8.48 6.99 5.88
CA LEU A 401 8.16 7.37 4.51
C LEU A 401 7.96 8.88 4.34
N GLY A 402 7.18 9.52 5.21
CA GLY A 402 6.88 10.95 5.14
C GLY A 402 8.10 11.86 5.24
N LYS A 403 9.14 11.39 5.94
CA LYS A 403 10.42 12.09 6.11
C LYS A 403 11.53 11.54 5.22
N ARG A 404 11.28 10.44 4.49
CA ARG A 404 12.25 9.67 3.69
C ARG A 404 13.50 9.30 4.49
N LEU A 405 13.27 8.72 5.68
CA LEU A 405 14.35 8.24 6.55
C LEU A 405 14.43 6.72 6.49
N LEU A 406 15.65 6.21 6.41
CA LEU A 406 15.99 4.83 6.75
C LEU A 406 16.74 4.87 8.08
N VAL A 407 16.29 4.08 9.04
CA VAL A 407 16.92 3.93 10.34
C VAL A 407 17.46 2.51 10.46
N THR A 408 18.74 2.38 10.76
CA THR A 408 19.39 1.09 11.01
C THR A 408 20.04 1.08 12.38
N GLU A 409 20.44 -0.10 12.85
CA GLU A 409 21.37 -0.19 13.96
C GLU A 409 22.69 0.54 13.62
N PHE A 410 23.38 0.98 14.67
CA PHE A 410 24.74 1.48 14.55
C PHE A 410 25.74 0.34 14.75
N ILE A 411 26.58 0.10 13.74
CA ILE A 411 27.69 -0.85 13.85
C ILE A 411 28.89 -0.10 14.44
N LYS A 412 29.24 -0.43 15.70
CA LYS A 412 30.45 0.09 16.35
C LYS A 412 31.66 -0.65 15.81
N GLY A 413 32.57 0.07 15.16
CA GLY A 413 33.76 -0.49 14.54
C GLY A 413 34.59 0.56 13.82
N ASN A 414 35.78 0.15 13.35
CA ASN A 414 36.64 0.95 12.48
C ASN A 414 36.23 0.72 11.02
N SER A 415 36.44 1.70 10.14
CA SER A 415 36.18 1.48 8.72
C SER A 415 37.36 0.80 8.03
N LEU A 416 37.12 0.12 6.91
CA LEU A 416 38.20 -0.43 6.09
C LEU A 416 39.13 0.67 5.57
N ALA A 417 38.63 1.90 5.39
CA ALA A 417 39.47 3.05 5.04
C ALA A 417 40.51 3.35 6.14
N ASP A 418 40.12 3.25 7.41
CA ASP A 418 41.03 3.47 8.53
C ASP A 418 42.11 2.38 8.54
N VAL A 419 41.72 1.13 8.32
CA VAL A 419 42.67 0.00 8.24
C VAL A 419 43.67 0.18 7.10
N ILE A 420 43.21 0.53 5.89
CA ILE A 420 44.10 0.79 4.75
C ILE A 420 45.07 1.93 5.06
N HIS A 421 44.61 2.99 5.72
CA HIS A 421 45.45 4.11 6.10
C HIS A 421 46.52 3.70 7.12
N TYR A 422 46.18 2.88 8.13
CA TYR A 422 47.16 2.38 9.09
C TYR A 422 48.21 1.48 8.43
N SER A 423 47.79 0.58 7.53
CA SER A 423 48.73 -0.32 6.82
C SER A 423 49.68 0.39 5.85
N LEU A 424 49.42 1.64 5.47
CA LEU A 424 50.31 2.44 4.62
C LEU A 424 51.34 3.26 5.42
N ASN A 425 51.17 3.38 6.74
CA ASN A 425 52.12 4.07 7.60
C ASN A 425 53.04 3.02 8.25
N GLU A 426 54.32 3.01 7.87
CA GLU A 426 55.31 1.95 8.13
C GLU A 426 55.71 1.74 9.61
N ASP A 427 55.13 2.47 10.57
CA ASP A 427 55.53 2.45 11.98
C ASP A 427 54.73 1.47 12.89
N ASP A 428 53.69 0.79 12.36
CA ASP A 428 52.82 -0.13 13.12
C ASP A 428 52.83 -1.55 12.52
N ASP A 429 53.91 -2.30 12.70
CA ASP A 429 54.03 -3.75 12.35
C ASP A 429 52.99 -4.64 13.09
N GLU A 430 52.31 -4.10 14.10
CA GLU A 430 51.35 -4.84 14.95
C GLU A 430 49.97 -5.03 14.28
N TYR A 431 49.69 -4.36 13.14
CA TYR A 431 48.40 -4.38 12.45
C TYR A 431 48.50 -4.84 10.98
N ASN A 432 49.09 -6.02 10.75
CA ASN A 432 49.06 -6.65 9.42
C ASN A 432 47.65 -7.19 9.09
N ASN A 433 46.75 -6.28 8.71
CA ASN A 433 45.32 -6.53 8.46
C ASN A 433 45.01 -6.89 6.99
N ILE A 434 46.00 -7.41 6.24
CA ILE A 434 45.83 -7.85 4.84
C ILE A 434 44.68 -8.85 4.72
N ASP A 435 44.48 -9.70 5.71
CA ASP A 435 43.38 -10.67 5.74
C ASP A 435 41.99 -10.01 5.72
N LEU A 436 41.82 -8.84 6.35
CA LEU A 436 40.55 -8.10 6.32
C LEU A 436 40.30 -7.46 4.95
N ILE A 437 41.35 -6.99 4.27
CA ILE A 437 41.26 -6.47 2.90
C ILE A 437 40.92 -7.62 1.94
N LYS A 438 41.55 -8.77 2.10
CA LYS A 438 41.26 -9.98 1.33
C LYS A 438 39.82 -10.44 1.55
N ALA A 439 39.37 -10.51 2.80
CA ALA A 439 37.99 -10.86 3.15
C ALA A 439 36.97 -9.87 2.54
N ALA A 440 37.29 -8.58 2.49
CA ALA A 440 36.45 -7.60 1.81
C ALA A 440 36.34 -7.88 0.31
N GLY A 441 37.46 -8.21 -0.35
CA GLY A 441 37.48 -8.63 -1.75
C GLY A 441 36.64 -9.90 -2.01
N GLU A 442 36.76 -10.91 -1.16
CA GLU A 442 35.97 -12.15 -1.25
C GLU A 442 34.46 -11.90 -1.11
N GLN A 443 34.05 -11.03 -0.18
CA GLN A 443 32.64 -10.67 0.00
C GLN A 443 32.12 -9.83 -1.18
N ILE A 444 32.94 -8.96 -1.77
CA ILE A 444 32.58 -8.24 -3.01
C ILE A 444 32.40 -9.23 -4.17
N ALA A 445 33.33 -10.18 -4.34
CA ALA A 445 33.25 -11.21 -5.36
C ALA A 445 31.99 -12.09 -5.22
N THR A 446 31.53 -12.34 -3.99
CA THR A 446 30.28 -13.05 -3.72
C THR A 446 29.06 -12.30 -4.28
N ILE A 447 29.02 -10.97 -4.13
CA ILE A 447 27.96 -10.13 -4.72
C ILE A 447 28.00 -10.17 -6.26
N HIS A 448 29.19 -10.07 -6.85
CA HIS A 448 29.39 -10.13 -8.30
C HIS A 448 29.00 -11.48 -8.88
N SER A 449 29.30 -12.57 -8.17
CA SER A 449 28.90 -13.94 -8.55
C SER A 449 27.38 -14.11 -8.57
N ALA A 450 26.67 -13.37 -7.71
CA ALA A 450 25.21 -13.27 -7.73
C ALA A 450 24.67 -12.32 -8.83
N LYS A 451 25.53 -11.93 -9.78
CA LYS A 451 25.29 -11.00 -10.91
C LYS A 451 24.88 -9.59 -10.47
N SER A 452 25.15 -9.23 -9.22
CA SER A 452 24.77 -7.93 -8.64
C SER A 452 26.00 -7.05 -8.42
N THR A 453 25.80 -5.75 -8.22
CA THR A 453 26.88 -4.79 -7.95
C THR A 453 26.48 -3.84 -6.84
N PHE A 454 27.43 -3.32 -6.08
CA PHE A 454 27.16 -2.28 -5.08
C PHE A 454 26.94 -0.90 -5.71
N GLY A 455 27.58 -0.69 -6.86
CA GLY A 455 27.64 0.57 -7.56
C GLY A 455 28.62 1.53 -6.89
N ASN A 456 28.32 2.04 -5.72
CA ASN A 456 29.11 3.13 -5.10
C ASN A 456 29.64 2.70 -3.72
N ILE A 457 30.29 1.54 -3.71
CA ILE A 457 31.00 1.08 -2.52
C ILE A 457 32.34 1.80 -2.39
N LYS A 458 32.75 2.05 -1.15
CA LYS A 458 34.02 2.69 -0.79
C LYS A 458 34.56 2.01 0.47
N PRO A 459 35.86 2.02 0.73
CA PRO A 459 36.40 1.41 1.96
C PRO A 459 35.73 1.93 3.24
N LYS A 460 35.38 3.22 3.29
CA LYS A 460 34.65 3.83 4.42
C LYS A 460 33.23 3.30 4.65
N ASN A 461 32.66 2.58 3.68
CA ASN A 461 31.33 1.98 3.79
C ASN A 461 31.37 0.58 4.40
N LEU A 462 32.57 -0.01 4.55
CA LEU A 462 32.78 -1.30 5.19
C LEU A 462 33.23 -1.04 6.63
N ILE A 463 32.45 -1.51 7.59
CA ILE A 463 32.73 -1.36 9.01
C ILE A 463 33.20 -2.70 9.56
N ILE A 464 34.33 -2.68 10.26
CA ILE A 464 34.98 -3.85 10.88
C ILE A 464 34.60 -3.88 12.35
N ARG A 465 33.95 -4.97 12.77
CA ARG A 465 33.60 -5.24 14.17
C ARG A 465 34.13 -6.62 14.54
N GLY A 466 35.21 -6.67 15.33
CA GLY A 466 35.97 -7.90 15.51
C GLY A 466 36.48 -8.40 14.16
N ASN A 467 36.25 -9.68 13.84
CA ASN A 467 36.65 -10.28 12.57
C ASN A 467 35.55 -10.23 11.49
N SER A 468 34.50 -9.43 11.70
CA SER A 468 33.36 -9.34 10.78
C SER A 468 33.32 -8.01 10.04
N LEU A 469 33.05 -8.09 8.74
CA LEU A 469 32.83 -6.95 7.86
C LEU A 469 31.33 -6.71 7.70
N TYR A 470 30.92 -5.44 7.82
CA TYR A 470 29.55 -4.98 7.63
C TYR A 470 29.49 -3.97 6.48
N PHE A 471 28.68 -4.27 5.46
CA PHE A 471 28.45 -3.37 4.33
C PHE A 471 27.36 -2.36 4.65
N THR A 472 27.66 -1.08 4.44
CA THR A 472 26.73 0.05 4.66
C THR A 472 26.64 0.94 3.42
N GLY A 473 25.65 1.84 3.35
CA GLY A 473 25.60 2.86 2.31
C GLY A 473 25.41 2.33 0.88
N VAL A 474 24.57 1.31 0.73
CA VAL A 474 24.33 0.56 -0.52
C VAL A 474 23.14 1.11 -1.34
N ASP A 475 22.83 2.40 -1.24
CA ASP A 475 21.70 3.02 -1.96
C ASP A 475 21.81 3.04 -3.49
N GLN A 476 22.98 2.68 -4.03
CA GLN A 476 23.23 2.56 -5.48
C GLN A 476 23.33 1.10 -5.96
N PHE A 477 22.98 0.13 -5.12
CA PHE A 477 23.04 -1.29 -5.45
C PHE A 477 22.29 -1.61 -6.77
N GLY A 478 22.93 -2.42 -7.61
CA GLY A 478 22.40 -2.99 -8.84
C GLY A 478 22.02 -4.45 -8.60
N PHE A 479 20.72 -4.72 -8.48
CA PHE A 479 20.22 -6.10 -8.41
C PHE A 479 20.35 -6.75 -9.79
N ARG A 480 21.08 -7.86 -9.90
CA ARG A 480 21.27 -8.61 -11.16
C ARG A 480 21.68 -7.69 -12.33
N SER A 481 22.44 -6.63 -12.05
CA SER A 481 22.78 -5.56 -12.98
C SER A 481 24.00 -4.77 -12.53
N GLY A 482 24.53 -3.97 -13.45
CA GLY A 482 25.74 -3.17 -13.26
C GLY A 482 26.98 -3.89 -13.78
N ASP A 483 28.07 -3.13 -13.87
CA ASP A 483 29.37 -3.65 -14.27
C ASP A 483 30.27 -3.77 -13.01
N PRO A 484 30.69 -4.98 -12.63
CA PRO A 484 31.52 -5.26 -11.46
C PRO A 484 32.80 -4.43 -11.35
N ILE A 485 33.38 -4.01 -12.49
CA ILE A 485 34.63 -3.24 -12.51
C ILE A 485 34.50 -1.95 -11.68
N TRP A 486 33.32 -1.34 -11.68
CA TRP A 486 33.06 -0.09 -10.93
C TRP A 486 32.98 -0.23 -9.42
N ASP A 487 32.92 -1.46 -8.89
CA ASP A 487 33.03 -1.70 -7.45
C ASP A 487 34.48 -1.87 -7.00
N ILE A 488 35.39 -2.17 -7.95
CA ILE A 488 36.82 -2.43 -7.71
C ILE A 488 37.64 -1.15 -7.89
N VAL A 489 37.33 -0.37 -8.92
CA VAL A 489 37.93 0.96 -9.22
C VAL A 489 37.36 2.02 -8.30
#